data_AF-A0A6L6J328-F1
#
_entry.id   AF-A0A6L6J328-F1
#
_cell.length_a   1.000
_cell.length_b   1.000
_cell.length_c   1.000
_cell.angle_alpha   90.00
_cell.angle_beta   90.00
_cell.angle_gamma   90.00
#
_symmetry.space_group_name_H-M   'P 1'
#
loop_
_entity.id
_entity.type
_entity.pdbx_description
1 polymer ?
#
loop_
_entity_poly.entity_id
_entity_poly.type
_entity_poly.pdbx_seq_one_letter_code
_entity_poly.pdbx_strand_id
1 'polypeptide(L)'
;MSAPGNFMWRGRSYVGLRSVARAAGVTTHTVSYHLNRHGHLERLQVQPGGNAGACGKPVRVFGRVWPSRTALAAYVGRSDSRVSHWMRAGRGDLLLSALMAADARQGVTA
;
A
#
# COMPACT_ATOMS: atom_id res chain seq x y z
N MET A 1 -14.10 5.62 25.82
CA MET A 1 -13.35 4.34 25.83
C MET A 1 -14.38 3.21 25.79
N SER A 2 -14.64 2.58 24.64
CA SER A 2 -15.58 1.45 24.57
C SER A 2 -14.94 0.19 25.14
N ALA A 3 -15.68 -0.51 26.01
CA ALA A 3 -15.25 -1.71 26.70
C ALA A 3 -14.61 -2.74 25.74
N PRO A 4 -13.57 -3.50 26.17
CA PRO A 4 -12.97 -4.52 25.35
C PRO A 4 -13.98 -5.66 25.15
N GLY A 5 -14.65 -5.68 24.01
CA GLY A 5 -15.46 -6.83 23.59
C GLY A 5 -14.59 -8.08 23.52
N ASN A 6 -15.12 -9.20 24.00
CA ASN A 6 -14.53 -10.51 23.76
C ASN A 6 -14.89 -10.94 22.33
N PHE A 7 -13.88 -11.17 21.50
CA PHE A 7 -14.05 -11.58 20.11
C PHE A 7 -13.60 -13.02 19.93
N MET A 8 -14.42 -13.82 19.25
CA MET A 8 -14.09 -15.20 18.92
C MET A 8 -13.55 -15.26 17.48
N TRP A 9 -12.35 -15.81 17.31
CA TRP A 9 -11.74 -16.01 15.99
C TRP A 9 -11.01 -17.36 15.95
N ARG A 10 -11.35 -18.20 14.96
CA ARG A 10 -10.81 -19.56 14.77
C ARG A 10 -10.84 -20.44 16.04
N GLY A 11 -11.95 -20.38 16.78
CA GLY A 11 -12.12 -21.16 18.02
C GLY A 11 -11.33 -20.64 19.23
N ARG A 12 -10.67 -19.48 19.13
CA ARG A 12 -9.97 -18.82 20.24
C ARG A 12 -10.67 -17.52 20.62
N SER A 13 -10.73 -17.24 21.91
CA SER A 13 -11.23 -15.97 22.45
C SER A 13 -10.09 -14.96 22.56
N TYR A 14 -10.35 -13.74 22.11
CA TYR A 14 -9.42 -12.63 22.11
C TYR A 14 -10.07 -11.43 22.79
N VAL A 15 -9.33 -10.83 23.72
CA VAL A 15 -9.77 -9.61 24.41
C VAL A 15 -9.39 -8.40 23.56
N GLY A 16 -10.38 -7.76 22.95
CA GLY A 16 -10.21 -6.56 22.14
C GLY A 16 -9.83 -6.78 20.66
N LEU A 17 -10.12 -5.78 19.82
CA LEU A 17 -9.87 -5.84 18.38
C LEU A 17 -8.39 -5.97 18.02
N ARG A 18 -7.50 -5.36 18.83
CA ARG A 18 -6.06 -5.32 18.57
C ARG A 18 -5.40 -6.69 18.71
N SER A 19 -5.90 -7.53 19.62
CA SER A 19 -5.36 -8.88 19.83
C SER A 19 -5.76 -9.81 18.68
N VAL A 20 -7.01 -9.73 18.21
CA VAL A 20 -7.45 -10.42 16.98
C VAL A 20 -6.64 -9.96 15.77
N ALA A 21 -6.50 -8.64 15.58
CA ALA A 21 -5.77 -8.06 14.45
C ALA A 21 -4.32 -8.55 14.40
N ARG A 22 -3.64 -8.56 15.56
CA ARG A 22 -2.28 -9.09 15.69
C ARG A 22 -2.21 -10.58 15.38
N ALA A 23 -3.17 -11.37 15.86
CA ALA A 23 -3.21 -12.81 15.64
C ALA A 23 -3.52 -13.18 14.17
N ALA A 24 -4.34 -12.37 13.50
CA ALA A 24 -4.69 -12.53 12.09
C ALA A 24 -3.69 -11.90 11.10
N GLY A 25 -2.74 -11.09 11.60
CA GLY A 25 -1.77 -10.40 10.76
C GLY A 25 -2.35 -9.24 9.94
N VAL A 26 -3.47 -8.66 10.39
CA VAL A 26 -4.21 -7.60 9.68
C VAL A 26 -4.34 -6.33 10.53
N THR A 27 -4.85 -5.24 9.94
CA THR A 27 -5.12 -4.01 10.68
C THR A 27 -6.41 -4.11 11.51
N THR A 28 -6.52 -3.33 12.58
CA THR A 28 -7.75 -3.23 13.39
C THR A 28 -8.95 -2.77 12.56
N HIS A 29 -8.74 -1.91 11.56
CA HIS A 29 -9.77 -1.47 10.63
C HIS A 29 -10.34 -2.63 9.81
N THR A 30 -9.50 -3.56 9.35
CA THR A 30 -9.94 -4.77 8.64
C THR A 30 -10.82 -5.64 9.54
N VAL A 31 -10.45 -5.79 10.82
CA VAL A 31 -11.26 -6.55 11.81
C VAL A 31 -12.61 -5.87 12.05
N SER A 32 -12.62 -4.55 12.28
CA SER A 32 -13.87 -3.78 12.46
C SER A 32 -14.76 -3.80 11.23
N TYR A 33 -14.18 -3.73 10.03
CA TYR A 33 -14.91 -3.83 8.77
C TYR A 33 -15.59 -5.19 8.63
N HIS A 34 -14.88 -6.28 8.93
CA HIS A 34 -15.45 -7.64 8.88
C HIS A 34 -16.55 -7.83 9.94
N LEU A 35 -16.38 -7.31 11.15
CA LEU A 35 -17.42 -7.35 12.19
C LEU A 35 -18.65 -6.54 11.79
N ASN A 36 -18.48 -5.35 11.23
CA ASN A 36 -19.60 -4.51 10.82
C ASN A 36 -20.33 -5.09 9.60
N ARG A 37 -19.59 -5.64 8.63
CA ARG A 37 -20.16 -6.16 7.39
C ARG A 37 -20.76 -7.56 7.51
N HIS A 38 -20.17 -8.43 8.32
CA HIS A 38 -20.54 -9.84 8.40
C HIS A 38 -21.01 -10.27 9.78
N GLY A 39 -20.81 -9.47 10.83
CA GLY A 39 -21.15 -9.83 12.21
C GLY A 39 -20.23 -10.87 12.85
N HIS A 40 -19.31 -11.47 12.09
CA HIS A 40 -18.39 -12.52 12.54
C HIS A 40 -17.04 -12.44 11.84
N LEU A 41 -16.03 -13.08 12.45
CA LEU A 41 -14.63 -13.04 12.01
C LEU A 41 -14.19 -14.31 11.26
N GLU A 42 -15.07 -15.27 10.99
CA GLU A 42 -14.69 -16.53 10.30
C GLU A 42 -14.15 -16.31 8.89
N ARG A 43 -14.63 -15.26 8.21
CA ARG A 43 -14.16 -14.89 6.86
C ARG A 43 -12.84 -14.10 6.89
N LEU A 44 -12.31 -13.79 8.07
CA LEU A 44 -11.02 -13.10 8.21
C LEU A 44 -9.90 -14.11 7.93
N GLN A 45 -9.37 -14.07 6.70
CA GLN A 45 -8.22 -14.89 6.33
C GLN A 45 -6.96 -14.37 7.03
N VAL A 46 -6.13 -15.30 7.51
CA VAL A 46 -4.77 -14.98 7.95
C VAL A 46 -4.02 -14.47 6.73
N GLN A 47 -3.64 -13.21 6.74
CA GLN A 47 -2.78 -12.66 5.70
C GLN A 47 -1.36 -12.67 6.25
N PRO A 48 -0.46 -13.54 5.75
CA PRO A 48 0.95 -13.42 6.07
C PRO A 48 1.43 -12.10 5.47
N GLY A 49 1.72 -11.12 6.32
CA GLY A 49 2.25 -9.82 5.90
C GLY A 49 1.21 -8.77 5.57
N GLY A 50 0.25 -8.49 6.46
CA GLY A 50 -0.52 -7.25 6.38
C GLY A 50 0.42 -6.03 6.28
N ASN A 51 0.45 -5.38 5.10
CA ASN A 51 1.16 -4.15 4.73
C ASN A 51 2.49 -3.83 5.46
N ALA A 52 3.25 -4.84 5.88
CA ALA A 52 4.56 -4.67 6.45
C ALA A 52 5.54 -4.44 5.30
N GLY A 53 5.61 -3.20 4.83
CA GLY A 53 6.61 -2.75 3.86
C GLY A 53 6.51 -3.46 2.52
N ALA A 54 5.44 -3.20 1.76
CA ALA A 54 5.48 -3.45 0.33
C ALA A 54 6.62 -2.59 -0.26
N CYS A 55 7.83 -3.16 -0.32
CA CYS A 55 8.88 -2.73 -1.22
C CYS A 55 8.20 -2.65 -2.57
N GLY A 56 7.88 -1.43 -3.01
CA GLY A 56 7.09 -1.24 -4.21
C GLY A 56 7.76 -2.01 -5.34
N LYS A 57 6.96 -2.62 -6.22
CA LYS A 57 7.53 -3.39 -7.33
C LYS A 57 8.52 -2.49 -8.09
N PRO A 58 9.75 -2.93 -8.35
CA PRO A 58 10.72 -2.11 -9.05
C PRO A 58 10.16 -1.78 -10.43
N VAL A 59 10.20 -0.49 -10.79
CA VAL A 59 9.61 0.00 -12.03
C VAL A 59 10.75 0.34 -12.98
N ARG A 60 10.72 -0.25 -14.17
CA ARG A 60 11.64 0.09 -15.26
C ARG A 60 10.99 1.12 -16.15
N VAL A 61 11.64 2.26 -16.31
CA VAL A 61 11.17 3.36 -17.15
C VAL A 61 12.34 3.89 -17.96
N PHE A 62 12.22 3.85 -19.30
CA PHE A 62 13.22 4.36 -20.24
C PHE A 62 14.67 3.95 -19.90
N GLY A 63 14.89 2.66 -19.62
CA GLY A 63 16.23 2.11 -19.31
C GLY A 63 16.72 2.35 -17.87
N ARG A 64 16.02 3.17 -17.06
CA ARG A 64 16.32 3.36 -15.63
C ARG A 64 15.44 2.46 -14.76
N VAL A 65 16.01 1.96 -13.67
CA VAL A 65 15.31 1.09 -12.71
C VAL A 65 15.07 1.88 -11.43
N TRP A 66 13.81 2.01 -11.05
CA TRP A 66 13.40 2.60 -9.78
C TRP A 66 13.02 1.51 -8.80
N PRO A 67 13.38 1.64 -7.51
CA PRO A 67 13.05 0.64 -6.50
C PRO A 67 11.55 0.56 -6.24
N SER A 68 10.78 1.61 -6.56
CA SER A 68 9.32 1.59 -6.50
C SER A 68 8.72 2.70 -7.37
N ARG A 69 7.41 2.58 -7.68
CA ARG A 69 6.65 3.64 -8.36
C ARG A 69 6.62 4.95 -7.57
N THR A 70 6.61 4.86 -6.24
CA THR A 70 6.66 6.04 -5.37
C THR A 70 8.01 6.73 -5.42
N ALA A 71 9.11 5.99 -5.54
CA ALA A 71 10.44 6.56 -5.76
C ALA A 71 10.53 7.31 -7.10
N LEU A 72 9.97 6.73 -8.18
CA LEU A 72 9.83 7.43 -9.45
C LEU A 72 8.97 8.69 -9.31
N ALA A 73 7.84 8.62 -8.60
CA ALA A 73 6.94 9.74 -8.38
C ALA A 73 7.62 10.88 -7.60
N ALA A 74 8.42 10.53 -6.59
CA ALA A 74 9.23 11.47 -5.83
C ALA A 74 10.30 12.13 -6.70
N TYR A 75 11.03 11.34 -7.52
CA TYR A 75 12.03 11.87 -8.45
C TYR A 75 11.43 12.86 -9.46
N VAL A 76 10.29 12.50 -10.04
CA VAL A 76 9.58 13.32 -11.02
C VAL A 76 8.84 14.51 -10.37
N GLY A 77 8.62 14.50 -9.06
CA GLY A 77 7.86 15.52 -8.34
C GLY A 77 6.36 15.50 -8.68
N ARG A 78 5.79 14.31 -8.84
CA ARG A 78 4.36 14.09 -9.13
C ARG A 78 3.77 13.07 -8.15
N SER A 79 2.44 13.06 -8.04
CA SER A 79 1.77 12.10 -7.16
C SER A 79 1.82 10.68 -7.72
N ASP A 80 1.94 9.71 -6.82
CA ASP A 80 1.95 8.27 -7.15
C ASP A 80 0.74 7.88 -8.01
N SER A 81 -0.45 8.34 -7.65
CA SER A 81 -1.70 8.07 -8.40
C SER A 81 -1.64 8.59 -9.84
N ARG A 82 -1.03 9.76 -10.07
CA ARG A 82 -0.91 10.36 -11.41
C ARG A 82 0.07 9.57 -12.27
N VAL A 83 1.19 9.16 -11.70
CA VAL A 83 2.16 8.26 -12.35
C VAL A 83 1.51 6.90 -12.66
N SER A 84 0.71 6.35 -11.74
CA SER A 84 -0.07 5.12 -11.99
C SER A 84 -0.97 5.26 -13.19
N HIS A 85 -1.68 6.39 -13.25
CA HIS A 85 -2.65 6.66 -14.29
C HIS A 85 -1.96 6.75 -15.65
N TRP A 86 -0.82 7.45 -15.74
CA TRP A 86 -0.05 7.54 -16.99
C TRP A 86 0.48 6.19 -17.45
N MET A 87 0.98 5.36 -16.53
CA MET A 87 1.42 4.00 -16.87
C MET A 87 0.27 3.12 -17.37
N ARG A 88 -0.90 3.19 -16.72
CA ARG A 88 -2.09 2.39 -17.11
C ARG A 88 -2.72 2.89 -18.41
N ALA A 89 -2.68 4.19 -18.65
CA ALA A 89 -3.24 4.83 -19.84
C ALA A 89 -2.25 4.88 -21.02
N GLY A 90 -1.04 4.30 -20.88
CA GLY A 90 -0.03 4.29 -21.94
C GLY A 90 0.54 5.65 -22.31
N ARG A 91 0.45 6.66 -21.42
CA ARG A 91 0.91 8.04 -21.68
C ARG A 91 2.42 8.19 -21.46
N GLY A 92 3.21 7.49 -22.27
CA GLY A 92 4.68 7.50 -22.22
C GLY A 92 5.27 8.90 -22.36
N ASP A 93 4.70 9.75 -23.21
CA ASP A 93 5.16 11.12 -23.46
C ASP A 93 5.08 12.03 -22.22
N LEU A 94 4.02 11.88 -21.42
CA LEU A 94 3.88 12.63 -20.17
C LEU A 94 4.88 12.16 -19.11
N LEU A 95 5.18 10.86 -19.11
CA LEU A 95 6.18 10.30 -18.22
C LEU A 95 7.59 10.77 -18.62
N LEU A 96 7.89 10.78 -19.93
CA LEU A 96 9.16 11.23 -20.49
C LEU A 96 9.38 12.73 -20.29
N SER A 97 8.40 13.57 -20.62
CA SER A 97 8.49 15.02 -20.41
C SER A 97 8.70 15.35 -18.93
N ALA A 98 8.02 14.64 -18.02
CA ALA A 98 8.18 14.85 -16.59
C ALA A 98 9.54 14.35 -16.06
N LEU A 99 10.10 13.27 -16.64
CA LEU A 99 11.47 12.83 -16.39
C LEU A 99 12.49 13.86 -16.87
N MET A 100 12.38 14.34 -18.11
CA MET A 100 13.28 15.37 -18.65
C MET A 100 13.24 16.65 -17.81
N ALA A 101 12.04 17.09 -17.38
CA ALA A 101 11.89 18.21 -16.47
C ALA A 101 12.46 17.93 -15.07
N ALA A 102 12.51 16.68 -14.62
CA ALA A 102 13.16 16.30 -13.37
C ALA A 102 14.68 16.30 -13.51
N ASP A 103 15.24 15.70 -14.56
CA ASP A 103 16.68 15.74 -14.85
C ASP A 103 17.18 17.18 -15.02
N ALA A 104 16.40 18.06 -15.68
CA ALA A 104 16.73 19.49 -15.77
C ALA A 104 16.72 20.22 -14.41
N ARG A 105 15.85 19.80 -13.48
CA ARG A 105 15.80 20.34 -12.10
C ARG A 105 16.90 19.79 -11.21
N GLN A 106 17.31 18.54 -11.42
CA GLN A 106 18.40 17.94 -10.67
C GLN A 106 19.76 18.45 -11.14
N GLY A 107 19.80 19.11 -12.30
CA GLY A 107 21.02 19.64 -12.89
C GLY A 107 21.96 18.50 -13.22
N VAL A 108 21.92 18.01 -14.45
CA VAL A 108 22.92 17.08 -14.98
C VAL A 108 24.32 17.66 -14.72
N THR A 109 24.90 17.30 -13.59
CA THR A 109 26.32 17.12 -13.38
C THR A 109 26.67 15.78 -14.02
N ALA A 110 27.45 15.87 -15.09
CA ALA A 110 28.37 14.88 -15.67
C ALA A 110 27.98 13.40 -15.60
#